data_AF-A0AAJ6LGG8-F1
#
_entry.id   AF-A0AAJ6LGG8-F1
#
_cell.length_a   1.000
_cell.length_b   1.000
_cell.length_c   1.000
_cell.angle_alpha   90.00
_cell.angle_beta   90.00
_cell.angle_gamma   90.00
#
_symmetry.space_group_name_H-M   'P 1'
#
loop_
_entity.id
_entity.type
_entity.pdbx_description
1 polymer ?
#
loop_
_entity_poly.entity_id
_entity_poly.type
_entity_poly.pdbx_seq_one_letter_code
_entity_poly.pdbx_strand_id
1 'polypeptide(L)'
;MNIYNSPVTKIAFWVIVVGSVFCLLLPLFLPLLPLHYLKDYGEIGDAFGGISNPFVQILGSVVLFLALKAQIDANRILHQQIEKENTKEQLRHELDQLHELYMFVERNIKNFSYDQEKTVDGKTQMILLYSRRAIKCFIEDLESLDVDIHKDDDILRFDGVKEIMSILNSVDLYFDKIKDSEIAPYHKSFYKTLLCTRQK
;
A
#
# COMPACT_ATOMS: atom_id res chain seq x y z
N MET A 1 -10.39 -21.52 -8.56
CA MET A 1 -11.19 -22.67 -8.08
C MET A 1 -12.66 -22.36 -8.35
N ASN A 2 -13.33 -23.08 -9.24
CA ASN A 2 -14.66 -22.73 -9.73
C ASN A 2 -15.75 -23.21 -8.75
N ILE A 3 -16.18 -22.32 -7.86
CA ILE A 3 -17.02 -22.62 -6.67
C ILE A 3 -18.44 -23.09 -7.06
N TYR A 4 -18.89 -22.75 -8.27
CA TYR A 4 -20.20 -23.16 -8.78
C TYR A 4 -20.34 -24.67 -8.98
N ASN A 5 -19.21 -25.39 -9.07
CA ASN A 5 -19.17 -26.81 -9.40
C ASN A 5 -18.91 -27.74 -8.21
N SER A 6 -19.08 -27.26 -6.97
CA SER A 6 -19.00 -28.16 -5.81
C SER A 6 -20.22 -29.08 -5.74
N PRO A 7 -20.07 -30.37 -5.38
CA PRO A 7 -21.21 -31.29 -5.27
C PRO A 7 -22.25 -30.77 -4.27
N VAL A 8 -21.82 -30.09 -3.21
CA VAL A 8 -22.68 -29.52 -2.16
C VAL A 8 -23.56 -28.38 -2.68
N THR A 9 -23.01 -27.46 -3.49
CA THR A 9 -23.80 -26.34 -4.06
C THR A 9 -24.81 -26.82 -5.09
N LYS A 10 -24.50 -27.89 -5.84
CA LYS A 10 -25.44 -28.53 -6.76
C LYS A 10 -26.60 -29.21 -6.04
N ILE A 11 -26.30 -29.95 -4.97
CA ILE A 11 -27.34 -30.58 -4.14
C ILE A 11 -28.22 -29.51 -3.50
N ALA A 12 -27.62 -28.45 -2.93
CA ALA A 12 -28.38 -27.36 -2.33
C ALA A 12 -29.29 -26.62 -3.33
N PHE A 13 -28.83 -26.41 -4.57
CA PHE A 13 -29.65 -25.86 -5.65
C PHE A 13 -30.87 -26.73 -5.95
N TRP A 14 -30.67 -28.05 -6.12
CA TRP A 14 -31.78 -28.98 -6.36
C TRP A 14 -32.73 -29.09 -5.17
N VAL A 15 -32.21 -29.05 -3.93
CA VAL A 15 -33.04 -29.03 -2.71
C VAL A 15 -33.93 -27.78 -2.68
N ILE A 16 -33.40 -26.61 -3.04
CA ILE A 16 -34.17 -25.37 -3.11
C ILE A 16 -35.24 -25.45 -4.20
N VAL A 17 -34.88 -25.89 -5.41
CA VAL A 17 -35.83 -26.00 -6.54
C VAL A 17 -36.95 -27.00 -6.22
N VAL A 18 -36.61 -28.20 -5.77
CA VAL A 18 -37.60 -29.23 -5.43
C VAL A 18 -38.44 -28.81 -4.23
N GLY A 19 -37.82 -28.21 -3.21
CA GLY A 19 -38.51 -27.73 -2.01
C GLY A 19 -39.48 -26.60 -2.29
N SER A 20 -39.09 -25.59 -3.08
CA SER A 20 -39.99 -24.51 -3.49
C SER A 20 -41.14 -25.00 -4.38
N VAL A 21 -40.87 -25.91 -5.33
CA VAL A 21 -41.91 -26.51 -6.16
C VAL A 21 -42.88 -27.34 -5.30
N PHE A 22 -42.37 -28.12 -4.35
CA PHE A 22 -43.21 -28.90 -3.43
C PHE A 22 -44.08 -28.01 -2.54
N CYS A 23 -43.52 -26.95 -1.94
CA CYS A 23 -44.29 -25.99 -1.14
C CYS A 23 -45.38 -25.28 -1.94
N LEU A 24 -45.21 -25.08 -3.25
CA LEU A 24 -46.22 -24.43 -4.12
C LEU A 24 -47.26 -25.43 -4.66
N LEU A 25 -46.87 -26.65 -4.99
CA LEU A 25 -47.77 -27.66 -5.56
C LEU A 25 -48.61 -28.36 -4.50
N LEU A 26 -48.08 -28.60 -3.30
CA LEU A 26 -48.78 -29.33 -2.25
C LEU A 26 -50.12 -28.70 -1.82
N PRO A 27 -50.25 -27.36 -1.63
CA PRO A 27 -51.55 -26.75 -1.34
C PRO A 27 -52.49 -26.75 -2.55
N LEU A 28 -51.95 -26.78 -3.78
CA LEU A 28 -52.75 -26.84 -5.01
C LEU A 28 -53.41 -28.22 -5.21
N PHE A 29 -52.75 -29.29 -4.78
CA PHE A 29 -53.25 -30.67 -4.90
C PHE A 29 -54.01 -31.17 -3.66
N LEU A 30 -53.93 -30.46 -2.53
CA LEU A 30 -54.62 -30.80 -1.27
C LEU A 30 -56.15 -30.94 -1.39
N PRO A 31 -56.87 -30.11 -2.19
CA PRO A 31 -58.31 -30.24 -2.38
C PRO A 31 -58.73 -31.50 -3.15
N LEU A 32 -57.79 -32.16 -3.83
CA LEU A 32 -58.02 -33.35 -4.64
C LEU A 32 -57.95 -34.65 -3.81
N LEU A 33 -57.45 -34.58 -2.56
CA LEU A 33 -57.43 -35.71 -1.64
C LEU A 33 -58.77 -35.86 -0.91
N PRO A 34 -59.19 -37.09 -0.56
CA PRO A 34 -60.41 -37.31 0.20
C PRO A 34 -60.28 -36.67 1.60
N LEU A 35 -60.94 -35.52 1.77
CA LEU A 35 -60.96 -34.67 2.96
C LEU A 35 -61.41 -35.37 4.26
N HIS A 36 -61.90 -36.61 4.17
CA HIS A 36 -62.30 -37.42 5.32
C HIS A 36 -61.13 -37.75 6.27
N TYR A 37 -59.89 -37.78 5.76
CA TYR A 37 -58.68 -38.06 6.56
C TYR A 37 -58.09 -36.83 7.27
N LEU A 38 -58.56 -35.61 6.95
CA LEU A 38 -58.04 -34.35 7.53
C LEU A 38 -58.90 -33.84 8.70
N LYS A 39 -60.00 -34.53 9.02
CA LYS A 39 -60.97 -34.12 10.04
C LYS A 39 -60.36 -34.05 11.46
N ASP A 40 -59.31 -34.81 11.71
CA ASP A 40 -58.60 -34.86 13.00
C ASP A 40 -57.45 -33.83 13.12
N TYR A 41 -57.10 -33.14 12.01
CA TYR A 41 -55.94 -32.22 11.95
C TYR A 41 -56.30 -30.73 12.07
N GLY A 42 -57.56 -30.38 12.36
CA GLY A 42 -58.01 -28.98 12.49
C GLY A 42 -58.34 -28.32 11.14
N GLU A 43 -58.25 -26.99 11.08
CA GLU A 43 -58.45 -26.25 9.82
C GLU A 43 -57.39 -26.69 8.80
N ILE A 44 -57.73 -26.69 7.49
CA ILE A 44 -56.85 -27.18 6.41
C ILE A 44 -55.44 -26.54 6.48
N GLY A 45 -55.37 -25.29 6.97
CA GLY A 45 -54.13 -24.56 7.21
C GLY A 45 -53.21 -25.18 8.28
N ASP A 46 -53.73 -25.74 9.36
CA ASP A 46 -52.95 -26.31 10.45
C ASP A 46 -52.34 -27.66 10.07
N ALA A 47 -53.11 -28.50 9.38
CA ALA A 47 -52.63 -29.76 8.83
C ALA A 47 -51.49 -29.55 7.81
N PHE A 48 -51.68 -28.58 6.92
CA PHE A 48 -50.69 -28.19 5.92
C PHE A 48 -49.45 -27.56 6.55
N GLY A 49 -49.64 -26.67 7.52
CA GLY A 49 -48.58 -26.06 8.31
C GLY A 49 -47.74 -27.11 9.04
N GLY A 50 -48.38 -28.07 9.71
CA GLY A 50 -47.70 -29.15 10.43
C GLY A 50 -46.82 -30.03 9.53
N ILE A 51 -47.30 -30.38 8.34
CA ILE A 51 -46.55 -31.21 7.38
C ILE A 51 -45.44 -30.41 6.70
N SER A 52 -45.69 -29.16 6.33
CA SER A 52 -44.73 -28.33 5.58
C SER A 52 -43.61 -27.75 6.46
N ASN A 53 -43.85 -27.54 7.75
CA ASN A 53 -42.94 -26.86 8.66
C ASN A 53 -41.53 -27.51 8.73
N PRO A 54 -41.36 -28.84 8.90
CA PRO A 54 -40.04 -29.47 8.88
C PRO A 54 -39.27 -29.26 7.56
N PHE A 55 -39.97 -29.26 6.42
CA PHE A 55 -39.35 -29.03 5.12
C PHE A 55 -38.93 -27.57 4.93
N VAL A 56 -39.78 -26.63 5.34
CA VAL A 56 -39.46 -25.19 5.31
C VAL A 56 -38.27 -24.88 6.21
N GLN A 57 -38.15 -25.52 7.38
CA GLN A 57 -37.00 -25.37 8.27
C GLN A 57 -35.70 -25.88 7.63
N ILE A 58 -35.74 -27.05 6.98
CA ILE A 58 -34.57 -27.59 6.27
C ILE A 58 -34.18 -26.65 5.12
N LEU A 59 -35.14 -26.19 4.32
CA LEU A 59 -34.89 -25.23 3.23
C LEU A 59 -34.28 -23.93 3.75
N GLY A 60 -34.85 -23.37 4.82
CA GLY A 60 -34.34 -22.17 5.48
C GLY A 60 -32.91 -22.35 5.97
N SER A 61 -32.59 -23.49 6.59
CA SER A 61 -31.23 -23.79 7.06
C SER A 61 -30.23 -23.93 5.92
N VAL A 62 -30.61 -24.54 4.80
CA VAL A 62 -29.77 -24.70 3.60
C VAL A 62 -29.50 -23.35 2.94
N VAL A 63 -30.54 -22.52 2.80
CA VAL A 63 -30.40 -21.15 2.27
C VAL A 63 -29.51 -20.30 3.17
N LEU A 64 -29.71 -20.37 4.49
CA LEU A 64 -28.88 -19.68 5.47
C LEU A 64 -27.42 -20.12 5.38
N PHE A 65 -27.17 -21.43 5.27
CA PHE A 65 -25.82 -21.98 5.09
C PHE A 65 -25.15 -21.43 3.83
N LEU A 66 -25.85 -21.41 2.69
CA LEU A 66 -25.32 -20.86 1.44
C LEU A 66 -25.04 -19.36 1.54
N ALA A 67 -25.94 -18.60 2.17
CA ALA A 67 -25.77 -17.17 2.39
C ALA A 67 -24.53 -16.88 3.26
N LEU A 68 -24.37 -17.59 4.38
CA LEU A 68 -23.21 -17.45 5.26
C LEU A 68 -21.91 -17.84 4.55
N LYS A 69 -21.93 -18.91 3.76
CA LYS A 69 -20.77 -19.33 2.97
C LYS A 69 -20.36 -18.26 1.96
N ALA A 70 -21.33 -17.67 1.25
CA ALA A 70 -21.08 -16.59 0.30
C ALA A 70 -20.53 -15.33 1.01
N GLN A 71 -21.05 -14.99 2.19
CA GLN A 71 -20.55 -13.88 3.01
C GLN A 71 -19.09 -14.09 3.44
N ILE A 72 -18.74 -15.29 3.92
CA ILE A 72 -17.36 -15.62 4.31
C ILE A 72 -16.41 -15.52 3.12
N ASP A 73 -16.86 -15.97 1.95
CA ASP A 73 -16.02 -15.94 0.74
C ASP A 73 -15.83 -14.50 0.22
N ALA A 74 -16.89 -13.69 0.24
CA ALA A 74 -16.79 -12.26 -0.07
C ALA A 74 -15.79 -11.55 0.85
N ASN A 75 -15.85 -11.84 2.16
CA ASN A 75 -14.89 -11.29 3.12
C ASN A 75 -13.46 -11.75 2.84
N ARG A 76 -13.26 -13.03 2.50
CA ARG A 76 -11.93 -13.55 2.13
C ARG A 76 -11.36 -12.81 0.91
N ILE A 77 -12.17 -12.64 -0.14
CA ILE A 77 -11.74 -11.93 -1.36
C ILE A 77 -11.42 -10.47 -1.04
N LEU A 78 -12.26 -9.81 -0.24
CA LEU A 78 -12.01 -8.43 0.20
C LEU A 78 -10.70 -8.30 0.98
N HIS A 79 -10.46 -9.19 1.96
CA HIS A 79 -9.20 -9.20 2.71
C HIS A 79 -7.98 -9.39 1.79
N GLN A 80 -8.06 -10.30 0.82
CA GLN A 80 -6.98 -10.51 -0.15
C GLN A 80 -6.75 -9.30 -1.07
N GLN A 81 -7.80 -8.54 -1.40
CA GLN A 81 -7.67 -7.32 -2.18
C GLN A 81 -7.00 -6.21 -1.36
N ILE A 82 -7.44 -6.01 -0.10
CA ILE A 82 -6.86 -5.04 0.83
C ILE A 82 -5.38 -5.35 1.09
N GLU A 83 -5.02 -6.62 1.32
CA GLU A 83 -3.63 -7.00 1.57
C GLU A 83 -2.72 -6.71 0.37
N LYS A 84 -3.21 -6.99 -0.86
CA LYS A 84 -2.50 -6.65 -2.09
C LYS A 84 -2.37 -5.15 -2.31
N GLU A 85 -3.39 -4.38 -1.95
CA GLU A 85 -3.38 -2.91 -2.06
C GLU A 85 -2.43 -2.31 -1.03
N ASN A 86 -2.54 -2.69 0.24
CA ASN A 86 -1.64 -2.27 1.32
C ASN A 86 -0.18 -2.54 0.98
N THR A 87 0.14 -3.72 0.42
CA THR A 87 1.52 -4.04 0.02
C THR A 87 2.02 -3.11 -1.08
N LYS A 88 1.16 -2.77 -2.06
CA LYS A 88 1.50 -1.81 -3.13
C LYS A 88 1.65 -0.39 -2.60
N GLU A 89 0.79 0.02 -1.67
CA GLU A 89 0.84 1.33 -1.03
C GLU A 89 2.09 1.49 -0.17
N GLN A 90 2.45 0.47 0.62
CA GLN A 90 3.70 0.45 1.39
C GLN A 90 4.91 0.63 0.47
N LEU A 91 4.99 -0.13 -0.62
CA LEU A 91 6.08 0.00 -1.59
C LEU A 91 6.11 1.40 -2.23
N ARG A 92 4.95 1.96 -2.60
CA ARG A 92 4.86 3.33 -3.13
C ARG A 92 5.34 4.35 -2.10
N HIS A 93 4.91 4.20 -0.85
CA HIS A 93 5.29 5.10 0.22
C HIS A 93 6.80 5.07 0.48
N GLU A 94 7.43 3.90 0.45
CA GLU A 94 8.89 3.78 0.53
C GLU A 94 9.61 4.47 -0.63
N LEU A 95 9.11 4.31 -1.86
CA LEU A 95 9.66 4.98 -3.04
C LEU A 95 9.51 6.51 -2.96
N ASP A 96 8.35 6.99 -2.51
CA ASP A 96 8.09 8.43 -2.34
C ASP A 96 9.00 9.01 -1.26
N GLN A 97 9.18 8.33 -0.12
CA GLN A 97 10.13 8.74 0.92
C GLN A 97 11.57 8.80 0.40
N LEU A 98 11.98 7.84 -0.43
CA LEU A 98 13.30 7.83 -1.04
C LEU A 98 13.46 8.98 -2.04
N HIS A 99 12.42 9.28 -2.81
CA HIS A 99 12.40 10.40 -3.74
C HIS A 99 12.49 11.75 -3.00
N GLU A 100 11.72 11.95 -1.94
CA GLU A 100 11.79 13.16 -1.11
C GLU A 100 13.18 13.35 -0.49
N LEU A 101 13.80 12.27 0.01
CA LEU A 101 15.16 12.34 0.54
C LEU A 101 16.18 12.72 -0.54
N TYR A 102 16.05 12.15 -1.76
CA TYR A 102 16.85 12.56 -2.90
C TYR A 102 16.64 14.06 -3.23
N MET A 103 15.39 14.52 -3.29
CA MET A 103 15.06 15.93 -3.57
C MET A 103 15.56 16.87 -2.48
N PHE A 104 15.59 16.43 -1.23
CA PHE A 104 16.19 17.15 -0.11
C PHE A 104 17.71 17.28 -0.32
N VAL A 105 18.41 16.17 -0.56
CA VAL A 105 19.86 16.19 -0.83
C VAL A 105 20.19 17.08 -2.03
N GLU A 106 19.45 16.94 -3.13
CA GLU A 106 19.66 17.75 -4.34
C GLU A 106 19.45 19.25 -4.05
N ARG A 107 18.41 19.61 -3.29
CA ARG A 107 18.15 20.99 -2.89
C ARG A 107 19.25 21.57 -2.01
N ASN A 108 19.70 20.83 -1.00
CA ASN A 108 20.81 21.28 -0.14
C ASN A 108 22.10 21.45 -0.96
N ILE A 109 22.42 20.51 -1.85
CA ILE A 109 23.56 20.65 -2.76
C ILE A 109 23.42 21.89 -3.64
N LYS A 110 22.23 22.19 -4.18
CA LYS A 110 22.02 23.35 -5.04
C LYS A 110 22.12 24.68 -4.30
N ASN A 111 21.56 24.72 -3.08
CA ASN A 111 21.47 25.93 -2.27
C ASN A 111 22.77 26.27 -1.54
N PHE A 112 23.68 25.31 -1.39
CA PHE A 112 25.01 25.57 -0.83
C PHE A 112 25.70 26.70 -1.61
N SER A 113 26.16 27.71 -0.90
CA SER A 113 26.82 28.88 -1.46
C SER A 113 28.09 29.20 -0.69
N TYR A 114 29.12 29.65 -1.41
CA TYR A 114 30.41 29.95 -0.81
C TYR A 114 31.00 31.21 -1.45
N ASP A 115 31.38 32.17 -0.62
CA ASP A 115 32.08 33.37 -1.05
C ASP A 115 33.56 33.06 -1.25
N GLN A 116 34.04 33.25 -2.48
CA GLN A 116 35.45 33.10 -2.80
C GLN A 116 36.07 34.47 -3.10
N GLU A 117 37.22 34.74 -2.48
CA GLU A 117 38.04 35.88 -2.84
C GLU A 117 38.81 35.59 -4.14
N LYS A 118 38.58 36.39 -5.19
CA LYS A 118 39.31 36.26 -6.45
C LYS A 118 39.92 37.59 -6.85
N THR A 119 41.23 37.58 -7.13
CA THR A 119 41.93 38.74 -7.67
C THR A 119 41.76 38.78 -9.19
N VAL A 120 41.10 39.82 -9.70
CA VAL A 120 40.97 40.08 -11.15
C VAL A 120 41.47 41.51 -11.39
N ASP A 121 42.44 41.66 -12.31
CA ASP A 121 43.09 42.95 -12.62
C ASP A 121 43.66 43.69 -11.40
N GLY A 122 44.30 42.96 -10.48
CA GLY A 122 44.93 43.52 -9.28
C GLY A 122 43.94 44.05 -8.23
N LYS A 123 42.63 43.86 -8.43
CA LYS A 123 41.58 44.14 -7.44
C LYS A 123 41.02 42.83 -6.90
N THR A 124 41.02 42.70 -5.58
CA THR A 124 40.25 41.67 -4.88
C THR A 124 38.75 41.92 -5.09
N GLN A 125 38.03 40.90 -5.55
CA GLN A 125 36.57 40.90 -5.59
C GLN A 125 36.05 39.61 -4.94
N MET A 126 35.01 39.74 -4.12
CA MET A 126 34.28 38.59 -3.58
C MET A 126 33.31 38.08 -4.64
N ILE A 127 33.41 36.79 -4.99
CA ILE A 127 32.51 36.14 -5.93
C ILE A 127 31.74 35.06 -5.17
N LEU A 128 30.42 35.22 -5.12
CA LEU A 128 29.52 34.22 -4.55
C LEU A 128 29.34 33.06 -5.54
N LEU A 129 29.83 31.88 -5.16
CA LEU A 129 29.66 30.64 -5.89
C LEU A 129 28.44 29.89 -5.35
N TYR A 130 27.84 29.05 -6.20
CA TYR A 130 26.70 28.21 -5.83
C TYR A 130 26.94 26.75 -6.20
N SER A 131 26.15 25.91 -5.53
CA SER A 131 25.98 24.51 -5.82
C SER A 131 27.28 23.69 -5.74
N ARG A 132 27.43 22.68 -6.60
CA ARG A 132 28.62 21.79 -6.64
C ARG A 132 29.95 22.54 -6.78
N ARG A 133 29.95 23.68 -7.46
CA ARG A 133 31.16 24.48 -7.67
C ARG A 133 31.58 25.19 -6.37
N ALA A 134 30.62 25.69 -5.60
CA ALA A 134 30.86 26.23 -4.27
C ALA A 134 31.43 25.15 -3.34
N ILE A 135 30.84 23.95 -3.32
CA ILE A 135 31.33 22.81 -2.53
C ILE A 135 32.77 22.47 -2.90
N LYS A 136 33.07 22.37 -4.20
CA LYS A 136 34.42 22.06 -4.69
C LYS A 136 35.43 23.12 -4.24
N CYS A 137 35.14 24.40 -4.48
CA CYS A 137 36.05 25.48 -4.13
C CYS A 137 36.22 25.62 -2.61
N PHE A 138 35.16 25.40 -1.83
CA PHE A 138 35.25 25.36 -0.37
C PHE A 138 36.19 24.25 0.14
N ILE A 139 36.13 23.05 -0.43
CA ILE A 139 37.02 21.94 -0.06
C ILE A 139 38.47 22.25 -0.45
N GLU A 140 38.71 22.77 -1.67
CA GLU A 140 40.05 23.18 -2.13
C GLU A 140 40.65 24.27 -1.22
N ASP A 141 39.82 25.22 -0.78
CA ASP A 141 40.20 26.27 0.16
C ASP A 141 40.50 25.72 1.57
N LEU A 142 39.75 24.71 2.04
CA LEU A 142 40.04 24.01 3.31
C LEU A 142 41.33 23.21 3.26
N GLU A 143 41.64 22.55 2.14
CA GLU A 143 42.86 21.75 1.98
C GLU A 143 44.12 22.62 1.94
N SER A 144 43.99 23.88 1.54
CA SER A 144 45.10 24.85 1.43
C SER A 144 45.27 25.75 2.66
N LEU A 145 44.44 25.57 3.68
CA LEU A 145 44.45 26.37 4.91
C LEU A 145 45.51 25.88 5.92
N ASP A 146 46.40 26.80 6.30
CA ASP A 146 47.13 26.73 7.58
C ASP A 146 46.25 27.48 8.61
N VAL A 147 45.57 26.73 9.48
CA VAL A 147 44.48 27.25 10.33
C VAL A 147 45.04 28.07 11.49
N ASP A 148 44.74 29.38 11.52
CA ASP A 148 45.01 30.26 12.66
C ASP A 148 43.70 30.60 13.38
N ILE A 149 43.41 29.87 14.46
CA ILE A 149 42.18 29.94 15.29
C ILE A 149 41.87 31.30 15.95
N HIS A 150 42.58 32.36 15.59
CA HIS A 150 42.41 33.72 16.11
C HIS A 150 41.79 34.71 15.13
N LYS A 151 41.35 34.28 13.94
CA LYS A 151 40.63 35.13 12.97
C LYS A 151 39.14 34.76 12.86
N ASP A 152 38.27 35.77 12.96
CA ASP A 152 36.81 35.61 12.86
C ASP A 152 36.36 35.04 11.49
N ASP A 153 37.16 35.21 10.43
CA ASP A 153 36.90 34.63 9.10
C ASP A 153 36.89 33.08 9.12
N ASP A 154 37.62 32.46 10.05
CA ASP A 154 37.62 31.00 10.19
C ASP A 154 36.35 30.48 10.88
N ILE A 155 35.63 31.34 11.62
CA ILE A 155 34.34 31.02 12.24
C ILE A 155 33.24 30.89 11.17
N LEU A 156 33.25 31.74 10.14
CA LEU A 156 32.34 31.61 8.99
C LEU A 156 32.61 30.32 8.19
N ARG A 157 33.87 29.86 8.16
CA ARG A 157 34.24 28.58 7.54
C ARG A 157 33.75 27.37 8.34
N PHE A 158 33.68 27.46 9.67
CA PHE A 158 33.08 26.42 10.53
C PHE A 158 31.61 26.14 10.19
N ASP A 159 30.84 27.16 9.79
CA ASP A 159 29.46 26.96 9.38
C ASP A 159 29.35 26.27 8.01
N GLY A 160 30.24 26.58 7.06
CA GLY A 160 30.38 25.84 5.80
C GLY A 160 30.75 24.36 6.02
N VAL A 161 31.65 24.07 6.97
CA VAL A 161 32.00 22.68 7.35
C VAL A 161 30.79 21.93 7.90
N LYS A 162 30.00 22.56 8.78
CA LYS A 162 28.77 21.96 9.32
C LYS A 162 27.73 21.69 8.23
N GLU A 163 27.57 22.61 7.28
CA GLU A 163 26.61 22.46 6.18
C GLU A 163 27.03 21.31 5.25
N ILE A 164 28.31 21.21 4.88
CA ILE A 164 28.82 20.06 4.11
C ILE A 164 28.65 18.75 4.91
N MET A 165 28.96 18.75 6.20
CA MET A 165 28.77 17.56 7.05
C MET A 165 27.29 17.13 7.08
N SER A 166 26.36 18.09 7.13
CA SER A 166 24.92 17.83 7.04
C SER A 166 24.52 17.20 5.69
N ILE A 167 25.09 17.70 4.59
CA ILE A 167 24.88 17.13 3.25
C ILE A 167 25.42 15.70 3.19
N LEU A 168 26.63 15.45 3.68
CA LEU A 168 27.25 14.12 3.71
C LEU A 168 26.43 13.12 4.54
N ASN A 169 26.03 13.51 5.75
CA ASN A 169 25.17 12.69 6.60
C ASN A 169 23.82 12.36 5.92
N SER A 170 23.26 13.31 5.16
CA SER A 170 22.03 13.11 4.41
C SER A 170 22.21 12.13 3.24
N VAL A 171 23.38 12.15 2.60
CA VAL A 171 23.76 11.21 1.54
C VAL A 171 23.99 9.80 2.11
N ASP A 172 24.64 9.69 3.26
CA ASP A 172 24.84 8.39 3.93
C ASP A 172 23.49 7.79 4.33
N LEU A 173 22.61 8.57 4.96
CA LEU A 173 21.26 8.15 5.29
C LEU A 173 20.47 7.68 4.05
N TYR A 174 20.67 8.35 2.91
CA TYR A 174 20.06 7.96 1.65
C TYR A 174 20.56 6.59 1.16
N PHE A 175 21.87 6.36 1.19
CA PHE A 175 22.44 5.08 0.78
C PHE A 175 22.06 3.93 1.72
N ASP A 176 22.03 4.17 3.02
CA ASP A 176 21.56 3.20 4.02
C ASP A 176 20.10 2.83 3.78
N LYS A 177 19.23 3.83 3.56
CA LYS A 177 17.82 3.60 3.28
C LYS A 177 17.58 2.84 1.97
N ILE A 178 18.39 3.06 0.93
CA ILE A 178 18.33 2.24 -0.29
C ILE A 178 18.71 0.79 -0.01
N LYS A 179 19.80 0.59 0.75
CA LYS A 179 20.34 -0.73 1.04
C LYS A 179 19.31 -1.57 1.80
N ASP A 180 18.72 -0.98 2.84
CA ASP A 180 17.83 -1.65 3.78
C ASP A 180 16.38 -1.78 3.27
N SER A 181 15.97 -1.00 2.28
CA SER A 181 14.61 -1.09 1.70
C SER A 181 14.32 -2.44 1.03
N GLU A 182 13.07 -2.91 1.05
CA GLU A 182 12.63 -4.15 0.37
C GLU A 182 12.37 -3.96 -1.14
N ILE A 183 12.75 -2.79 -1.68
CA ILE A 183 12.49 -2.39 -3.05
C ILE A 183 13.24 -3.30 -4.06
N ALA A 184 12.62 -3.56 -5.22
CA ALA A 184 13.21 -4.38 -6.28
C ALA A 184 14.62 -3.90 -6.72
N PRO A 185 15.54 -4.82 -7.07
CA PRO A 185 16.93 -4.49 -7.40
C PRO A 185 17.09 -3.46 -8.53
N TYR A 186 16.15 -3.44 -9.48
CA TYR A 186 16.13 -2.46 -10.58
C TYR A 186 16.01 -1.01 -10.06
N HIS A 187 15.08 -0.75 -9.13
CA HIS A 187 14.91 0.59 -8.56
C HIS A 187 16.11 0.97 -7.69
N LYS A 188 16.65 0.02 -6.90
CA LYS A 188 17.89 0.26 -6.14
C LYS A 188 19.04 0.69 -7.05
N SER A 189 19.20 0.02 -8.20
CA SER A 189 20.21 0.40 -9.20
C SER A 189 19.95 1.77 -9.81
N PHE A 190 18.69 2.11 -10.11
CA PHE A 190 18.32 3.41 -10.66
C PHE A 190 18.67 4.56 -9.70
N TYR A 191 18.25 4.46 -8.44
CA TYR A 191 18.51 5.48 -7.42
C TYR A 191 19.99 5.60 -7.06
N LYS A 192 20.71 4.47 -7.00
CA LYS A 192 22.18 4.49 -6.87
C LYS A 192 22.86 5.19 -8.05
N THR A 193 22.34 4.97 -9.26
CA THR A 193 22.89 5.60 -10.48
C THR A 193 22.63 7.10 -10.50
N LEU A 194 21.47 7.58 -10.05
CA LEU A 194 21.11 9.00 -10.00
C LEU A 194 22.14 9.85 -9.22
N LEU A 195 22.66 9.34 -8.09
CA LEU A 195 23.69 10.00 -7.32
C LEU A 195 25.11 9.80 -7.88
N CYS A 196 25.43 8.62 -8.43
CA CYS A 196 26.77 8.29 -8.91
C CYS A 196 27.09 8.74 -10.36
N THR A 197 26.09 9.01 -11.21
CA THR A 197 26.26 9.28 -12.66
C THR A 197 25.02 9.98 -13.22
N ARG A 198 25.03 11.18 -13.81
CA ARG A 198 25.79 11.60 -15.01
C ARG A 198 25.91 13.13 -15.07
N GLN A 199 27.13 13.62 -15.20
CA GLN A 199 27.44 14.76 -16.06
C GLN A 199 28.20 14.21 -17.26
N LYS A 200 27.51 14.14 -18.40
CA LYS A 200 28.11 14.42 -19.70
C LYS A 200 27.40 15.64 -20.24
#